data_AF-A0A955SHV8-F1
#
_entry.id   AF-A0A955SHV8-F1
#
_cell.length_a   1.000
_cell.length_b   1.000
_cell.length_c   1.000
_cell.angle_alpha   90.00
_cell.angle_beta   90.00
_cell.angle_gamma   90.00
#
_symmetry.space_group_name_H-M   'P 1'
#
loop_
_entity.id
_entity.type
_entity.pdbx_description
1 polymer ?
#
loop_
_entity_poly.entity_id
_entity_poly.type
_entity_poly.pdbx_seq_one_letter_code
_entity_poly.pdbx_strand_id
1 'polypeptide(L)'
;PGYDYDVTNEEVLLQLKVLDGEIVVPSGLRYRVLVLPDHKVLSLAALEKVAELLERGATVVGPKPDRLVSLVGGEEAQERFHELASGLWGETPGPEGTKKIGSGRLVWGLNSRELLQRDGVPFDFEAPDVESQSDFETIHYTVEGDDVYFVSNQTDQPQKARFAFRAAGRQPELWDPVTGEI
;
A
#
# COMPACT_ATOMS: atom_id res chain seq x y z
N PRO A 1 -2.08 12.44 -2.92
CA PRO A 1 -3.11 12.50 -4.00
C PRO A 1 -2.95 11.40 -5.07
N GLY A 2 -3.84 10.40 -5.08
CA GLY A 2 -3.91 9.41 -6.16
C GLY A 2 -4.20 7.99 -5.70
N TYR A 3 -3.61 7.58 -4.57
CA TYR A 3 -3.91 6.33 -3.89
C TYR A 3 -3.99 6.60 -2.39
N ASP A 4 -4.83 5.84 -1.71
CA ASP A 4 -4.93 5.83 -0.26
C ASP A 4 -4.08 4.70 0.34
N TYR A 5 -3.75 4.82 1.62
CA TYR A 5 -2.97 3.83 2.34
C TYR A 5 -3.27 3.84 3.84
N ASP A 6 -3.06 2.68 4.46
CA ASP A 6 -3.06 2.55 5.91
C ASP A 6 -1.67 2.13 6.40
N VAL A 7 -1.32 2.55 7.61
CA VAL A 7 -0.11 2.09 8.30
C VAL A 7 -0.47 0.87 9.14
N THR A 8 0.31 -0.20 8.99
CA THR A 8 0.18 -1.42 9.80
C THR A 8 1.34 -1.56 10.78
N ASN A 9 1.07 -2.13 11.94
CA ASN A 9 2.09 -2.60 12.87
C ASN A 9 2.35 -4.11 12.68
N GLU A 10 3.30 -4.67 13.43
CA GLU A 10 3.63 -6.10 13.36
C GLU A 10 2.46 -7.01 13.76
N GLU A 11 1.68 -6.64 14.79
CA GLU A 11 0.55 -7.43 15.26
C GLU A 11 -0.49 -7.66 14.15
N VAL A 12 -0.83 -6.62 13.40
CA VAL A 12 -1.76 -6.70 12.26
C VAL A 12 -1.10 -7.38 11.06
N LEU A 13 0.19 -7.10 10.79
CA LEU A 13 0.97 -7.72 9.71
C LEU A 13 0.90 -9.26 9.80
N LEU A 14 1.09 -9.81 10.99
CA LEU A 14 1.08 -11.27 11.22
C LEU A 14 -0.28 -11.90 10.93
N GLN A 15 -1.36 -11.13 10.98
CA GLN A 15 -2.73 -11.59 10.72
C GLN A 15 -3.18 -11.42 9.27
N LEU A 16 -2.40 -10.74 8.43
CA LEU A 16 -2.73 -10.53 7.02
C LEU A 16 -2.86 -11.86 6.27
N LYS A 17 -3.78 -11.88 5.31
CA LYS A 17 -4.00 -13.00 4.39
C LYS A 17 -3.92 -12.52 2.95
N VAL A 18 -3.89 -13.44 2.00
CA VAL A 18 -4.00 -13.14 0.58
C VAL A 18 -5.24 -13.81 0.01
N LEU A 19 -6.05 -13.06 -0.72
CA LEU A 19 -7.22 -13.52 -1.47
C LEU A 19 -7.22 -12.88 -2.86
N ASP A 20 -7.22 -13.70 -3.90
CA ASP A 20 -7.16 -13.25 -5.31
C ASP A 20 -6.00 -12.30 -5.62
N GLY A 21 -4.85 -12.51 -4.97
CA GLY A 21 -3.65 -11.68 -5.12
C GLY A 21 -3.66 -10.38 -4.31
N GLU A 22 -4.76 -10.06 -3.61
CA GLU A 22 -4.85 -8.90 -2.73
C GLU A 22 -4.63 -9.29 -1.27
N ILE A 23 -4.01 -8.38 -0.51
CA ILE A 23 -3.75 -8.51 0.92
C ILE A 23 -5.04 -8.14 1.66
N VAL A 24 -5.50 -9.04 2.52
CA VAL A 24 -6.73 -8.86 3.30
C VAL A 24 -6.39 -8.76 4.79
N VAL A 25 -6.82 -7.67 5.42
CA VAL A 25 -6.73 -7.48 6.89
C VAL A 25 -7.92 -8.15 7.60
N PRO A 26 -7.84 -8.42 8.92
CA PRO A 26 -8.95 -9.02 9.68
C PRO A 26 -10.28 -8.27 9.58
N SER A 27 -10.27 -6.95 9.40
CA SER A 27 -11.49 -6.14 9.22
C SER A 27 -12.17 -6.34 7.86
N GLY A 28 -11.51 -7.01 6.91
CA GLY A 28 -12.01 -7.24 5.55
C GLY A 28 -11.54 -6.23 4.52
N LEU A 29 -10.82 -5.17 4.91
CA LEU A 29 -10.20 -4.24 3.94
C LEU A 29 -9.17 -4.98 3.07
N ARG A 30 -9.01 -4.51 1.83
CA ARG A 30 -8.18 -5.13 0.81
C ARG A 30 -7.14 -4.14 0.30
N TYR A 31 -5.90 -4.58 0.18
CA TYR A 31 -4.78 -3.79 -0.31
C TYR A 31 -4.08 -4.52 -1.44
N ARG A 32 -3.66 -3.78 -2.46
CA ARG A 32 -2.93 -4.34 -3.61
C ARG A 32 -1.44 -4.56 -3.33
N VAL A 33 -0.86 -3.74 -2.45
CA VAL A 33 0.58 -3.69 -2.23
C VAL A 33 0.87 -3.57 -0.74
N LEU A 34 1.79 -4.40 -0.23
CA LEU A 34 2.43 -4.21 1.07
C LEU A 34 3.71 -3.41 0.88
N VAL A 35 3.84 -2.29 1.59
CA VAL A 35 5.07 -1.47 1.56
C VAL A 35 5.89 -1.77 2.81
N LEU A 36 7.16 -2.16 2.62
CA LEU A 36 8.10 -2.36 3.72
C LEU A 36 8.78 -1.03 4.09
N PRO A 37 9.20 -0.87 5.36
CA PRO A 37 9.79 0.38 5.82
C PRO A 37 11.17 0.65 5.21
N ASP A 38 11.42 1.90 4.82
CA ASP A 38 12.68 2.35 4.23
C ASP A 38 13.89 2.28 5.17
N HIS A 39 13.66 2.21 6.48
CA HIS A 39 14.74 2.05 7.45
C HIS A 39 15.36 0.63 7.46
N LYS A 40 14.81 -0.32 6.67
CA LYS A 40 15.35 -1.67 6.46
C LYS A 40 15.52 -2.50 7.74
N VAL A 41 14.64 -2.29 8.71
CA VAL A 41 14.67 -3.04 9.97
C VAL A 41 13.35 -3.79 10.11
N LEU A 42 13.42 -5.11 10.28
CA LEU A 42 12.26 -5.98 10.47
C LEU A 42 12.58 -7.00 11.57
N SER A 43 11.55 -7.53 12.23
CA SER A 43 11.72 -8.75 13.01
C SER A 43 11.82 -9.97 12.08
N LEU A 44 12.27 -11.11 12.62
CA LEU A 44 12.25 -12.37 11.89
C LEU A 44 10.82 -12.80 11.56
N ALA A 45 9.89 -12.68 12.52
CA ALA A 45 8.49 -13.04 12.32
C ALA A 45 7.83 -12.20 11.20
N ALA A 46 8.13 -10.90 11.14
CA ALA A 46 7.67 -10.02 10.07
C ALA A 46 8.23 -10.44 8.71
N LEU A 47 9.52 -10.77 8.64
CA LEU A 47 10.15 -11.22 7.40
C LEU A 47 9.59 -12.58 6.91
N GLU A 48 9.38 -13.52 7.83
CA GLU A 48 8.71 -14.79 7.55
C GLU A 48 7.29 -14.58 7.04
N LYS A 49 6.56 -13.64 7.65
CA LYS A 49 5.22 -13.29 7.20
C LYS A 49 5.23 -12.68 5.80
N VAL A 50 6.19 -11.82 5.50
CA VAL A 50 6.38 -11.27 4.15
C VAL A 50 6.63 -12.39 3.13
N ALA A 51 7.48 -13.36 3.47
CA ALA A 51 7.72 -14.54 2.62
C ALA A 51 6.43 -15.34 2.40
N GLU A 52 5.63 -15.57 3.45
CA GLU A 52 4.35 -16.26 3.36
C GLU A 52 3.35 -15.53 2.43
N LEU A 53 3.22 -14.21 2.60
CA LEU A 53 2.32 -13.39 1.79
C LEU A 53 2.74 -13.40 0.32
N LEU A 54 4.05 -13.28 0.05
CA LEU A 54 4.62 -13.39 -1.30
C LEU A 54 4.27 -14.74 -1.94
N GLU A 55 4.54 -15.85 -1.24
CA GLU A 55 4.23 -17.19 -1.75
C GLU A 55 2.75 -17.34 -2.13
N ARG A 56 1.86 -16.75 -1.33
CA ARG A 56 0.40 -16.78 -1.54
C ARG A 56 -0.13 -15.81 -2.61
N GLY A 57 0.69 -14.96 -3.21
CA GLY A 57 0.26 -14.07 -4.29
C GLY A 57 0.33 -12.57 -4.00
N ALA A 58 0.79 -12.15 -2.81
CA ALA A 58 0.88 -10.72 -2.51
C ALA A 58 1.93 -10.02 -3.38
N THR A 59 1.69 -8.74 -3.66
CA THR A 59 2.73 -7.83 -4.13
C THR A 59 3.33 -7.10 -2.94
N VAL A 60 4.65 -7.19 -2.79
CA VAL A 60 5.40 -6.50 -1.74
C VAL A 60 6.42 -5.58 -2.38
N VAL A 61 6.50 -4.35 -1.90
CA VAL A 61 7.50 -3.37 -2.34
C VAL A 61 8.35 -2.90 -1.17
N GLY A 62 9.66 -2.89 -1.34
CA GLY A 62 10.57 -2.30 -0.38
C GLY A 62 11.99 -2.87 -0.46
N PRO A 63 12.95 -2.19 0.17
CA PRO A 63 14.34 -2.61 0.17
C PRO A 63 14.54 -3.92 0.92
N LYS A 64 15.65 -4.62 0.62
CA LYS A 64 16.13 -5.73 1.44
C LYS A 64 16.34 -5.23 2.87
N PRO A 65 15.77 -5.89 3.89
CA PRO A 65 16.03 -5.52 5.27
C PRO A 65 17.47 -5.91 5.65
N ASP A 66 18.18 -4.98 6.30
CA ASP A 66 19.60 -5.13 6.64
C ASP A 66 19.79 -5.51 8.12
N ARG A 67 18.76 -5.33 8.95
CA ARG A 67 18.88 -5.48 10.41
C ARG A 67 17.64 -6.15 11.01
N LEU A 68 17.89 -7.06 11.96
CA LEU A 68 16.88 -7.71 12.78
C LEU A 68 16.52 -6.81 13.98
N VAL A 69 15.24 -6.44 14.15
CA VAL A 69 14.74 -5.81 15.41
C VAL A 69 14.50 -6.91 16.45
N SER A 70 15.53 -7.45 17.10
CA SER A 70 15.31 -8.32 18.27
C SER A 70 16.58 -8.65 19.05
N LEU A 71 16.46 -8.80 20.38
CA LEU A 71 17.42 -9.50 21.25
C LEU A 71 17.06 -10.99 21.43
N VAL A 72 15.94 -11.44 20.85
CA VAL A 72 15.40 -12.79 20.99
C VAL A 72 15.93 -13.68 19.87
N GLY A 73 16.45 -14.86 20.22
CA GLY A 73 16.91 -15.89 19.27
C GLY A 73 18.41 -15.88 18.95
N GLY A 74 19.16 -14.88 19.40
CA GLY A 74 20.64 -14.87 19.30
C GLY A 74 21.18 -14.96 17.87
N GLU A 75 22.35 -15.57 17.70
CA GLU A 75 23.04 -15.73 16.41
C GLU A 75 22.20 -16.54 15.41
N GLU A 76 21.52 -17.61 15.85
CA GLU A 76 20.68 -18.46 14.99
C GLU A 76 19.56 -17.67 14.31
N ALA A 77 18.88 -16.78 15.04
CA ALA A 77 17.85 -15.93 14.47
C ALA A 77 18.41 -14.90 13.47
N GLN A 78 19.64 -14.43 13.69
CA GLN A 78 20.32 -13.53 12.75
C GLN A 78 20.72 -14.25 11.46
N GLU A 79 21.25 -15.48 11.57
CA GLU A 79 21.58 -16.32 10.42
C GLU A 79 20.32 -16.61 9.59
N ARG A 80 19.25 -17.10 10.23
CA ARG A 80 17.97 -17.35 9.55
C ARG A 80 17.38 -16.10 8.90
N PHE A 81 17.50 -14.95 9.56
CA PHE A 81 17.06 -13.67 8.99
C PHE A 81 17.85 -13.31 7.74
N HIS A 82 19.18 -13.43 7.79
CA HIS A 82 20.06 -13.16 6.65
C HIS A 82 19.78 -14.12 5.50
N GLU A 83 19.68 -15.42 5.78
CA GLU A 83 19.35 -16.45 4.79
C GLU A 83 18.02 -16.18 4.11
N LEU A 84 16.98 -15.83 4.87
CA LEU A 84 15.65 -15.54 4.31
C LEU A 84 15.66 -14.25 3.49
N ALA A 85 16.29 -13.18 4.00
CA ALA A 85 16.41 -11.91 3.27
C ALA A 85 17.22 -12.08 1.98
N SER A 86 18.33 -12.82 2.01
CA SER A 86 19.12 -13.17 0.83
C SER A 86 18.38 -14.11 -0.12
N GLY A 87 17.58 -15.05 0.40
CA GLY A 87 16.74 -15.92 -0.41
C GLY A 87 15.67 -15.14 -1.19
N LEU A 88 15.11 -14.10 -0.57
CA LEU A 88 14.10 -13.24 -1.20
C LEU A 88 14.74 -12.21 -2.15
N TRP A 89 15.60 -11.31 -1.69
CA TRP A 89 16.15 -10.23 -2.53
C TRP A 89 17.39 -10.62 -3.35
N GLY A 90 18.09 -11.69 -2.95
CA GLY A 90 19.46 -12.00 -3.40
C GLY A 90 20.51 -11.55 -2.39
N GLU A 91 21.72 -12.08 -2.50
CA GLU A 91 22.81 -11.76 -1.57
C GLU A 91 23.19 -10.28 -1.65
N THR A 92 23.38 -9.77 -2.86
CA THR A 92 23.68 -8.36 -3.14
C THR A 92 22.74 -7.85 -4.24
N PRO A 93 21.50 -7.46 -3.88
CA PRO A 93 20.56 -6.94 -4.87
C PRO A 93 21.09 -5.64 -5.47
N GLY A 94 20.79 -5.42 -6.77
CA GLY A 94 21.00 -4.12 -7.40
C GLY A 94 20.09 -3.04 -6.79
N PRO A 95 20.25 -1.76 -7.19
CA PRO A 95 19.47 -0.64 -6.64
C PRO A 95 17.97 -0.77 -6.91
N GLU A 96 17.60 -1.40 -8.01
CA GLU A 96 16.23 -1.71 -8.39
C GLU A 96 16.11 -3.17 -8.84
N GLY A 97 14.91 -3.73 -8.74
CA GLY A 97 14.64 -5.06 -9.25
C GLY A 97 13.25 -5.57 -8.91
N THR A 98 12.90 -6.67 -9.56
CA THR A 98 11.69 -7.41 -9.29
C THR A 98 11.98 -8.91 -9.32
N LYS A 99 11.34 -9.64 -8.42
CA LYS A 99 11.45 -11.10 -8.35
C LYS A 99 10.10 -11.72 -8.06
N LYS A 100 9.76 -12.74 -8.84
CA LYS A 100 8.60 -13.58 -8.56
C LYS A 100 8.94 -14.56 -7.43
N ILE A 101 8.07 -14.64 -6.43
CA ILE A 101 8.19 -15.54 -5.27
C ILE A 101 6.83 -16.22 -5.11
N GLY A 102 6.79 -17.55 -5.19
CA GLY A 102 5.54 -18.30 -5.37
C GLY A 102 4.62 -17.70 -6.43
N SER A 103 3.40 -17.33 -6.01
CA SER A 103 2.42 -16.66 -6.87
C SER A 103 2.52 -15.13 -6.83
N GLY A 104 3.30 -14.56 -5.92
CA GLY A 104 3.43 -13.13 -5.69
C GLY A 104 4.66 -12.51 -6.34
N ARG A 105 4.90 -11.24 -6.02
CA ARG A 105 5.98 -10.46 -6.61
C ARG A 105 6.57 -9.51 -5.57
N LEU A 106 7.89 -9.59 -5.44
CA LEU A 106 8.71 -8.67 -4.68
C LEU A 106 9.31 -7.62 -5.62
N VAL A 107 9.26 -6.35 -5.23
CA VAL A 107 9.81 -5.21 -5.98
C VAL A 107 10.64 -4.34 -5.03
N TRP A 108 11.78 -3.83 -5.50
CA TRP A 108 12.59 -2.86 -4.75
C TRP A 108 13.16 -1.79 -5.67
N GLY A 109 13.54 -0.64 -5.10
CA GLY A 109 14.01 0.53 -5.85
C GLY A 109 12.90 1.31 -6.56
N LEU A 110 11.63 1.03 -6.25
CA LEU A 110 10.46 1.69 -6.79
C LEU A 110 9.49 2.01 -5.65
N ASN A 111 8.82 3.16 -5.67
CA ASN A 111 7.80 3.45 -4.67
C ASN A 111 6.44 2.84 -5.06
N SER A 112 5.51 2.74 -4.10
CA SER A 112 4.19 2.12 -4.30
C SER A 112 3.35 2.82 -5.38
N ARG A 113 3.42 4.15 -5.48
CA ARG A 113 2.72 4.92 -6.51
C ARG A 113 3.17 4.51 -7.90
N GLU A 114 4.48 4.53 -8.15
CA GLU A 114 5.07 4.18 -9.44
C GLU A 114 4.77 2.72 -9.80
N LEU A 115 4.80 1.83 -8.81
CA LEU A 115 4.45 0.42 -8.99
C LEU A 115 2.99 0.26 -9.46
N LEU A 116 2.05 0.87 -8.74
CA LEU A 116 0.62 0.82 -9.09
C LEU A 116 0.36 1.38 -10.49
N GLN A 117 1.02 2.48 -10.85
CA GLN A 117 0.92 3.05 -12.20
C GLN A 117 1.49 2.10 -13.28
N ARG A 118 2.64 1.47 -13.03
CA ARG A 118 3.23 0.48 -13.95
C ARG A 118 2.33 -0.75 -14.13
N ASP A 119 1.62 -1.14 -13.08
CA ASP A 119 0.64 -2.22 -13.12
C ASP A 119 -0.69 -1.80 -13.78
N GLY A 120 -0.79 -0.55 -14.25
CA GLY A 120 -1.98 -0.04 -14.93
C GLY A 120 -3.16 0.23 -13.98
N VAL A 121 -2.91 0.30 -12.67
CA VAL A 121 -3.92 0.74 -11.70
C VAL A 121 -4.11 2.24 -11.92
N PRO A 122 -5.32 2.72 -12.22
CA PRO A 122 -5.57 4.15 -12.28
C PRO A 122 -5.67 4.71 -10.86
N PHE A 123 -5.33 6.00 -10.73
CA PHE A 123 -5.53 6.74 -9.50
C PHE A 123 -7.00 6.67 -9.07
N ASP A 124 -7.21 6.59 -7.76
CA ASP A 124 -8.54 6.53 -7.16
C ASP A 124 -9.23 7.90 -7.19
N PHE A 125 -8.44 8.96 -7.06
CA PHE A 125 -8.86 10.35 -7.12
C PHE A 125 -7.76 11.22 -7.73
N GLU A 126 -8.14 12.14 -8.61
CA GLU A 126 -7.26 13.16 -9.19
C GLU A 126 -7.95 14.52 -9.28
N ALA A 127 -7.18 15.59 -9.10
CA ALA A 127 -7.60 16.95 -9.36
C ALA A 127 -6.69 17.57 -10.44
N PRO A 128 -6.80 17.19 -11.72
CA PRO A 128 -5.77 17.46 -12.73
C PRO A 128 -5.48 18.95 -12.99
N ASP A 129 -6.44 19.83 -12.67
CA ASP A 129 -6.36 21.27 -12.97
C ASP A 129 -5.84 22.12 -11.80
N VAL A 130 -5.45 21.51 -10.68
CA VAL A 130 -5.00 22.25 -9.50
C VAL A 130 -3.48 22.35 -9.47
N GLU A 131 -2.95 23.51 -9.08
CA GLU A 131 -1.50 23.74 -9.01
C GLU A 131 -0.83 22.83 -7.98
N SER A 132 -1.49 22.62 -6.84
CA SER A 132 -1.02 21.81 -5.73
C SER A 132 -2.03 20.70 -5.44
N GLN A 133 -1.63 19.45 -5.71
CA GLN A 133 -2.48 18.29 -5.44
C GLN A 133 -2.68 18.03 -3.94
N SER A 134 -1.90 18.69 -3.07
CA SER A 134 -2.08 18.68 -1.61
C SER A 134 -3.15 19.65 -1.13
N ASP A 135 -3.69 20.51 -1.99
CA ASP A 135 -4.79 21.41 -1.63
C ASP A 135 -6.09 20.65 -1.37
N PHE A 136 -6.19 19.41 -1.84
CA PHE A 136 -7.35 18.55 -1.61
C PHE A 136 -6.93 17.25 -0.93
N GLU A 137 -7.59 16.94 0.18
CA GLU A 137 -7.58 15.60 0.77
C GLU A 137 -8.86 14.88 0.42
N THR A 138 -8.75 13.55 0.33
CA THR A 138 -9.89 12.70 0.03
C THR A 138 -9.82 11.41 0.82
N ILE A 139 -11.00 10.90 1.17
CA ILE A 139 -11.18 9.53 1.63
C ILE A 139 -12.32 8.90 0.81
N HIS A 140 -12.16 7.62 0.49
CA HIS A 140 -13.07 6.87 -0.34
C HIS A 140 -13.63 5.67 0.42
N TYR A 141 -14.96 5.57 0.45
CA TYR A 141 -15.69 4.45 1.01
C TYR A 141 -16.53 3.77 -0.06
N THR A 142 -16.70 2.45 0.07
CA THR A 142 -17.76 1.74 -0.63
C THR A 142 -18.87 1.41 0.36
N VAL A 143 -20.07 1.95 0.13
CA VAL A 143 -21.25 1.76 0.99
C VAL A 143 -22.34 1.10 0.17
N GLU A 144 -22.75 -0.12 0.53
CA GLU A 144 -23.77 -0.90 -0.19
C GLU A 144 -23.52 -1.07 -1.70
N GLY A 145 -22.26 -0.94 -2.11
CA GLY A 145 -21.83 -1.03 -3.51
C GLY A 145 -21.65 0.31 -4.22
N ASP A 146 -22.05 1.42 -3.60
CA ASP A 146 -21.84 2.77 -4.10
C ASP A 146 -20.52 3.36 -3.61
N ASP A 147 -19.89 4.15 -4.47
CA ASP A 147 -18.64 4.86 -4.14
C ASP A 147 -18.99 6.21 -3.50
N VAL A 148 -18.48 6.44 -2.30
CA VAL A 148 -18.64 7.70 -1.56
C VAL A 148 -17.27 8.32 -1.37
N TYR A 149 -17.05 9.45 -2.02
CA TYR A 149 -15.83 10.24 -1.87
C TYR A 149 -16.11 11.47 -1.02
N PHE A 150 -15.38 11.61 0.09
CA PHE A 150 -15.29 12.89 0.79
C PHE A 150 -14.09 13.65 0.22
N VAL A 151 -14.29 14.91 -0.16
CA VAL A 151 -13.24 15.78 -0.70
C VAL A 151 -13.22 17.07 0.11
N SER A 152 -12.06 17.40 0.69
CA SER A 152 -11.88 18.58 1.52
C SER A 152 -10.77 19.46 0.98
N ASN A 153 -11.11 20.73 0.71
CA ASN A 153 -10.14 21.78 0.42
C ASN A 153 -9.38 22.14 1.72
N GLN A 154 -8.07 21.93 1.72
CA GLN A 154 -7.17 22.18 2.86
C GLN A 154 -6.66 23.61 2.92
N THR A 155 -7.07 24.46 1.99
CA THR A 155 -6.68 25.88 1.93
C THR A 155 -7.75 26.78 2.56
N ASP A 156 -7.38 28.02 2.86
CA ASP A 156 -8.32 29.03 3.37
C ASP A 156 -9.04 29.79 2.23
N GLN A 157 -8.75 29.46 0.97
CA GLN A 157 -9.34 30.11 -0.20
C GLN A 157 -10.36 29.20 -0.89
N PRO A 158 -11.50 29.73 -1.34
CA PRO A 158 -12.39 29.00 -2.25
C PRO A 158 -11.64 28.63 -3.54
N GLN A 159 -11.75 27.36 -3.93
CA GLN A 159 -11.13 26.86 -5.14
C GLN A 159 -12.16 26.26 -6.09
N LYS A 160 -11.91 26.42 -7.40
CA LYS A 160 -12.66 25.75 -8.45
C LYS A 160 -11.74 24.74 -9.12
N ALA A 161 -12.12 23.47 -9.05
CA ALA A 161 -11.33 22.37 -9.59
C ALA A 161 -12.22 21.37 -10.34
N ARG A 162 -11.58 20.58 -11.20
CA ARG A 162 -12.17 19.38 -11.77
C ARG A 162 -11.67 18.20 -10.95
N PHE A 163 -12.59 17.34 -10.54
CA PHE A 163 -12.27 16.10 -9.84
C PHE A 163 -12.57 14.91 -10.73
N ALA A 164 -11.63 13.97 -10.79
CA ALA A 164 -11.79 12.69 -11.45
C ALA A 164 -11.72 11.59 -10.38
N PHE A 165 -12.69 10.68 -10.42
CA PHE A 165 -12.83 9.58 -9.47
C PHE A 165 -12.74 8.27 -10.22
N ARG A 166 -12.20 7.23 -9.58
CA ARG A 166 -12.19 5.86 -10.13
C ARG A 166 -13.54 5.16 -9.93
N ALA A 167 -14.59 5.83 -10.37
CA ALA A 167 -15.97 5.37 -10.37
C ALA A 167 -16.54 5.61 -11.78
N ALA A 168 -17.00 4.57 -12.46
CA ALA A 168 -17.45 4.64 -13.85
C ALA A 168 -18.90 4.15 -14.01
N GLY A 169 -19.61 4.72 -14.99
CA GLY A 169 -20.98 4.30 -15.32
C GLY A 169 -22.03 4.73 -14.29
N ARG A 170 -21.73 5.75 -13.49
CA ARG A 170 -22.60 6.29 -12.43
C ARG A 170 -22.84 7.78 -12.63
N GLN A 171 -23.94 8.29 -12.09
CA GLN A 171 -24.23 9.72 -12.00
C GLN A 171 -23.84 10.20 -10.61
N PRO A 172 -22.84 11.10 -10.46
CA PRO A 172 -22.46 11.62 -9.16
C PRO A 172 -23.50 12.63 -8.65
N GLU A 173 -23.64 12.70 -7.34
CA GLU A 173 -24.40 13.71 -6.59
C GLU A 173 -23.44 14.43 -5.63
N LEU A 174 -23.72 15.70 -5.33
CA LEU A 174 -22.91 16.48 -4.39
C LEU A 174 -23.71 16.67 -3.12
N TRP A 175 -23.25 16.05 -2.04
CA TRP A 175 -23.93 16.12 -0.75
C TRP A 175 -23.19 17.11 0.15
N ASP A 176 -23.89 18.10 0.66
CA ASP A 176 -23.33 19.06 1.62
C ASP A 176 -23.49 18.50 3.04
N PRO A 177 -22.38 18.14 3.74
CA PRO A 177 -22.46 17.57 5.09
C PRO A 177 -22.86 18.59 6.17
N VAL A 178 -22.82 19.89 5.86
CA VAL A 178 -23.19 20.98 6.78
C VAL A 178 -24.69 21.26 6.71
N THR A 179 -25.25 21.33 5.50
CA THR A 179 -26.67 21.65 5.29
C THR A 179 -27.56 20.41 5.18
N GLY A 180 -27.00 19.27 4.75
CA GLY A 180 -27.72 18.04 4.42
C GLY A 180 -28.40 18.07 3.05
N GLU A 181 -28.11 19.06 2.21
CA GLU A 181 -28.65 19.17 0.85
C GLU A 181 -27.93 18.22 -0.12
N ILE A 182 -28.65 17.82 -1.17
CA ILE A 182 -28.22 16.98 -2.30
C ILE A 182 -28.55 17.71 -3.60
#